data_AF-A0A2P4Y3R8-F1
#
_entry.id   AF-A0A2P4Y3R8-F1
#
_cell.length_a   1.000
_cell.length_b   1.000
_cell.length_c   1.000
_cell.angle_alpha   90.00
_cell.angle_beta   90.00
_cell.angle_gamma   90.00
#
_symmetry.space_group_name_H-M   'P 1'
#
loop_
_entity.id
_entity.type
_entity.pdbx_description
1 polymer ?
#
loop_
_entity_poly.entity_id
_entity_poly.type
_entity_poly.pdbx_seq_one_letter_code
_entity_poly.pdbx_strand_id
1 'polypeptide(L)'
;MKSQGFIYETKVVGDVSLLGSKKVIDGGCFAMSKYPLANCEEVTFGNVASGEDRYADKGVIYFQVRVPVQSNSGSEATEIVHVVGTHLQAWETPIAVSTRNSQLALMRKFVDSLNLPKDEPVIFAGDMNVNKHADGAQAPDGEYTAMLDLLSVHDPKLQEKSAMYSFDPHSNNLAVDGPSSGGITERLDYIMSMKFWLYSSASLAACVGLLYYTYVTRQQFYPSIIYLVTSKVSVLVLGNAGLVLTTLFGRLLKSFFLGTLRDAEVEVVAARECPEISFHVMVLFTALVFLKIFHWLSQARIEFLEQTDIITRLTHVRLVGLMVMLAAVDTGFVVWCSLKVMEIGPSVFILFGFEFLILLVTIMATFLRYVLYVVDSRMDGAWTNKFTYLFYLELVSEVTKLVVYLVFFMLIFTYYGMPLHI
;
A
#
# COMPACT_ATOMS: atom_id res chain seq x y z
N MET A 1 31.98 15.88 7.43
CA MET A 1 30.54 15.61 7.64
C MET A 1 29.81 16.76 8.33
N LYS A 2 30.23 17.21 9.53
CA LYS A 2 29.59 18.36 10.21
C LYS A 2 29.57 19.64 9.37
N SER A 3 30.68 19.96 8.69
CA SER A 3 30.77 21.07 7.73
C SER A 3 29.83 20.95 6.51
N GLN A 4 29.32 19.75 6.24
CA GLN A 4 28.39 19.44 5.14
C GLN A 4 26.92 19.37 5.63
N GLY A 5 26.65 19.83 6.86
CA GLY A 5 25.31 19.92 7.45
C GLY A 5 24.83 18.68 8.20
N PHE A 6 25.65 17.64 8.33
CA PHE A 6 25.33 16.46 9.15
C PHE A 6 25.63 16.76 10.62
N ILE A 7 24.65 17.32 11.33
CA ILE A 7 24.82 17.85 12.69
C ILE A 7 24.33 16.89 13.77
N TYR A 8 23.47 15.93 13.44
CA TYR A 8 23.00 14.91 14.37
C TYR A 8 23.88 13.67 14.23
N GLU A 9 24.29 13.08 15.36
CA GLU A 9 25.14 11.89 15.37
C GLU A 9 24.71 10.92 16.46
N THR A 10 24.92 9.64 16.21
CA THR A 10 24.81 8.60 17.23
C THR A 10 26.15 8.39 17.93
N LYS A 11 26.15 7.59 19.00
CA LYS A 11 27.38 7.01 19.53
C LYS A 11 27.96 5.97 18.57
N VAL A 12 29.22 5.65 18.76
CA VAL A 12 29.87 4.52 18.10
C VAL A 12 29.51 3.24 18.86
N VAL A 13 29.11 2.21 18.12
CA VAL A 13 28.76 0.91 18.69
C VAL A 13 29.91 0.36 19.54
N GLY A 14 29.62 -0.04 20.77
CA GLY A 14 30.61 -0.65 21.67
C GLY A 14 31.46 0.34 22.46
N ASP A 15 31.22 1.66 22.32
CA ASP A 15 31.97 2.67 23.07
C ASP A 15 31.64 2.66 24.58
N VAL A 16 30.43 2.26 24.97
CA VAL A 16 29.95 2.28 26.37
C VAL A 16 29.84 0.89 27.01
N SER A 17 30.48 -0.13 26.44
CA SER A 17 30.55 -1.48 27.03
C SER A 17 31.09 -1.41 28.47
N LEU A 18 30.48 -2.16 29.41
CA LEU A 18 30.96 -2.26 30.80
C LEU A 18 32.46 -2.62 30.78
N LEU A 19 33.26 -1.98 31.65
CA LEU A 19 34.73 -2.10 31.67
C LEU A 19 35.28 -3.55 31.67
N GLY A 20 34.48 -4.55 32.08
CA GLY A 20 34.84 -5.97 32.07
C GLY A 20 34.50 -6.75 30.79
N SER A 21 33.76 -6.17 29.85
CA SER A 21 33.35 -6.80 28.58
C SER A 21 33.69 -6.00 27.32
N LYS A 22 34.31 -4.81 27.47
CA LYS A 22 34.74 -3.97 26.35
C LYS A 22 35.96 -4.60 25.65
N LYS A 23 35.87 -4.76 24.34
CA LYS A 23 36.99 -5.24 23.52
C LYS A 23 38.03 -4.15 23.27
N VAL A 24 39.13 -4.53 22.64
CA VAL A 24 40.30 -3.65 22.39
C VAL A 24 39.93 -2.49 21.45
N ILE A 25 39.00 -2.73 20.52
CA ILE A 25 38.54 -1.77 19.51
C ILE A 25 37.01 -1.69 19.60
N ASP A 26 36.46 -0.50 19.43
CA ASP A 26 35.01 -0.32 19.26
C ASP A 26 34.52 -0.94 17.93
N GLY A 27 33.21 -0.95 17.71
CA GLY A 27 32.62 -1.54 16.50
C GLY A 27 32.79 -0.70 15.24
N GLY A 28 33.25 0.56 15.34
CA GLY A 28 33.44 1.49 14.22
C GLY A 28 32.16 1.93 13.51
N CYS A 29 30.97 1.49 13.94
CA CYS A 29 29.70 1.83 13.31
C CYS A 29 29.02 2.99 14.07
N PHE A 30 28.67 4.05 13.35
CA PHE A 30 27.88 5.18 13.85
C PHE A 30 27.14 5.83 12.68
N ALA A 31 26.12 6.63 12.97
CA ALA A 31 25.38 7.36 11.97
C ALA A 31 25.48 8.87 12.19
N MET A 32 25.44 9.60 11.07
CA MET A 32 25.26 11.05 11.06
C MET A 32 24.11 11.42 10.14
N SER A 33 23.33 12.44 10.52
CA SER A 33 22.17 12.89 9.76
C SER A 33 22.10 14.41 9.72
N LYS A 34 21.54 14.93 8.61
CA LYS A 34 21.09 16.33 8.50
C LYS A 34 19.79 16.58 9.27
N TYR A 35 19.05 15.51 9.54
CA TYR A 35 17.75 15.53 10.18
C TYR A 35 17.80 14.95 11.59
N PRO A 36 16.90 15.37 12.50
CA PRO A 36 16.92 14.92 13.88
C PRO A 36 16.89 13.40 14.01
N LEU A 37 17.77 12.88 14.88
CA LEU A 37 17.80 11.49 15.27
C LEU A 37 17.05 11.29 16.59
N ALA A 38 16.28 10.21 16.69
CA ALA A 38 15.56 9.81 17.90
C ALA A 38 15.71 8.31 18.16
N ASN A 39 15.44 7.89 19.40
CA ASN A 39 15.44 6.48 19.82
C ASN A 39 16.64 5.68 19.31
N CYS A 40 17.84 6.17 19.60
CA CYS A 40 19.07 5.49 19.21
C CYS A 40 19.37 4.35 20.18
N GLU A 41 19.45 3.13 19.68
CA GLU A 41 19.78 1.92 20.45
C GLU A 41 20.91 1.15 19.76
N GLU A 42 21.65 0.35 20.51
CA GLU A 42 22.73 -0.48 19.96
C GLU A 42 22.77 -1.85 20.62
N VAL A 43 23.30 -2.83 19.89
CA VAL A 43 23.59 -4.16 20.42
C VAL A 43 24.88 -4.70 19.82
N THR A 44 25.81 -5.13 20.68
CA THR A 44 27.05 -5.77 20.25
C THR A 44 26.82 -7.26 19.94
N PHE A 45 27.53 -7.82 18.96
CA PHE A 45 27.51 -9.27 18.69
C PHE A 45 28.22 -10.11 19.76
N GLY A 46 28.97 -9.47 20.67
CA GLY A 46 29.68 -10.13 21.77
C GLY A 46 30.68 -11.17 21.26
N ASN A 47 30.51 -12.42 21.69
CA ASN A 47 31.39 -13.53 21.34
C ASN A 47 31.15 -14.11 19.93
N VAL A 48 30.12 -13.68 19.22
CA VAL A 48 29.83 -14.11 17.84
C VAL A 48 30.75 -13.37 16.87
N ALA A 49 32.03 -13.77 16.87
CA ALA A 49 33.09 -13.24 16.02
C ALA A 49 34.19 -14.29 15.80
N SER A 50 34.90 -14.18 14.68
CA SER A 50 35.99 -15.08 14.27
C SER A 50 37.21 -14.30 13.79
N GLY A 51 38.40 -14.91 13.89
CA GLY A 51 39.66 -14.26 13.49
C GLY A 51 39.92 -12.96 14.25
N GLU A 52 40.40 -11.96 13.54
CA GLU A 52 40.76 -10.63 14.08
C GLU A 52 39.55 -9.80 14.53
N ASP A 53 38.36 -10.05 13.97
CA ASP A 53 37.12 -9.37 14.37
C ASP A 53 36.73 -9.63 15.84
N ARG A 54 37.36 -10.63 16.49
CA ARG A 54 37.21 -10.86 17.93
C ARG A 54 37.74 -9.71 18.79
N TYR A 55 38.62 -8.87 18.26
CA TYR A 55 39.16 -7.71 18.97
C TYR A 55 38.29 -6.45 18.87
N ALA A 56 37.24 -6.47 18.04
CA ALA A 56 36.32 -5.35 17.84
C ALA A 56 34.92 -5.63 18.39
N ASP A 57 34.33 -4.65 19.07
CA ASP A 57 32.94 -4.69 19.56
C ASP A 57 31.94 -4.38 18.42
N LYS A 58 32.04 -5.15 17.33
CA LYS A 58 31.09 -5.10 16.21
C LYS A 58 29.66 -5.35 16.69
N GLY A 59 28.71 -4.71 16.03
CA GLY A 59 27.31 -4.79 16.42
C GLY A 59 26.41 -4.03 15.48
N VAL A 60 25.18 -3.82 15.96
CA VAL A 60 24.10 -3.16 15.24
C VAL A 60 23.78 -1.86 15.94
N ILE A 61 23.52 -0.82 15.17
CA ILE A 61 22.97 0.44 15.64
C ILE A 61 21.59 0.67 15.02
N TYR A 62 20.62 1.03 15.85
CA TYR A 62 19.29 1.43 15.45
C TYR A 62 19.08 2.91 15.75
N PHE A 63 18.43 3.63 14.86
CA PHE A 63 18.00 5.01 15.09
C PHE A 63 16.79 5.36 14.22
N GLN A 64 15.97 6.29 14.72
CA GLN A 64 14.90 6.92 13.97
C GLN A 64 15.39 8.22 13.36
N VAL A 65 15.15 8.41 12.06
CA VAL A 65 15.40 9.68 11.38
C VAL A 65 14.07 10.37 11.12
N ARG A 66 13.95 11.62 11.54
CA ARG A 66 12.78 12.46 11.32
C ARG A 66 12.94 13.27 10.05
N VAL A 67 12.46 12.76 8.93
CA VAL A 67 12.62 13.40 7.62
C VAL A 67 11.48 14.39 7.41
N PRO A 68 11.76 15.69 7.20
CA PRO A 68 10.73 16.66 6.85
C PRO A 68 10.22 16.36 5.44
N VAL A 69 8.90 16.24 5.34
CA VAL A 69 8.17 16.09 4.07
C VAL A 69 7.49 17.42 3.79
N GLN A 70 7.82 18.03 2.65
CA GLN A 70 7.19 19.29 2.24
C GLN A 70 5.71 19.05 1.95
N SER A 71 4.83 19.49 2.85
CA SER A 71 3.39 19.56 2.58
C SER A 71 3.04 20.89 1.92
N ASN A 72 2.22 20.85 0.88
CA ASN A 72 1.68 22.04 0.22
C ASN A 72 0.71 22.86 1.09
N SER A 73 0.35 22.41 2.29
CA SER A 73 -0.48 23.15 3.25
C SER A 73 0.31 24.14 4.13
N GLY A 74 1.64 24.23 3.95
CA GLY A 74 2.51 25.04 4.81
C GLY A 74 2.75 24.45 6.21
N SER A 75 2.23 23.25 6.48
CA SER A 75 2.54 22.48 7.69
C SER A 75 3.71 21.54 7.42
N GLU A 76 4.81 21.65 8.17
CA GLU A 76 5.91 20.68 8.12
C GLU A 76 5.41 19.31 8.61
N ALA A 77 5.09 18.41 7.67
CA ALA A 77 4.85 17.01 8.01
C ALA A 77 6.22 16.35 8.19
N THR A 78 6.34 15.45 9.16
CA THR A 78 7.59 14.72 9.43
C THR A 78 7.30 13.24 9.35
N GLU A 79 8.02 12.53 8.49
CA GLU A 79 8.00 11.07 8.44
C GLU A 79 9.13 10.49 9.27
N ILE A 80 8.85 9.34 9.90
CA ILE A 80 9.82 8.60 10.68
C ILE A 80 10.33 7.45 9.81
N VAL A 81 11.64 7.37 9.67
CA VAL A 81 12.32 6.26 9.02
C VAL A 81 13.18 5.53 10.04
N HIS A 82 12.98 4.23 10.17
CA HIS A 82 13.79 3.37 11.03
C HIS A 82 15.01 2.87 10.27
N VAL A 83 16.21 3.13 10.79
CA VAL A 83 17.45 2.70 10.17
C VAL A 83 18.20 1.78 11.12
N VAL A 84 18.64 0.65 10.59
CA VAL A 84 19.43 -0.38 11.26
C VAL A 84 20.77 -0.47 10.54
N GLY A 85 21.80 0.14 11.13
CA GLY A 85 23.18 0.15 10.65
C GLY A 85 23.99 -1.01 11.21
N THR A 86 24.89 -1.60 10.42
CA THR A 86 25.79 -2.66 10.90
C THR A 86 27.09 -2.75 10.08
N HIS A 87 28.07 -3.46 10.62
CA HIS A 87 29.24 -3.95 9.90
C HIS A 87 29.51 -5.39 10.37
N LEU A 88 29.27 -6.38 9.50
CA LEU A 88 29.34 -7.80 9.85
C LEU A 88 30.76 -8.37 9.83
N GLN A 89 30.86 -9.64 10.20
CA GLN A 89 32.10 -10.43 10.19
C GLN A 89 32.73 -10.45 8.79
N ALA A 90 34.01 -10.07 8.72
CA ALA A 90 34.79 -10.09 7.49
C ALA A 90 35.29 -11.50 7.13
N TRP A 91 35.77 -11.63 5.88
CA TRP A 91 36.37 -12.82 5.24
C TRP A 91 35.39 -13.87 4.72
N GLU A 92 35.79 -14.59 3.66
CA GLU A 92 34.97 -15.61 2.99
C GLU A 92 35.18 -17.04 3.54
N THR A 93 35.85 -17.18 4.68
CA THR A 93 36.06 -18.53 5.26
C THR A 93 34.72 -19.13 5.73
N PRO A 94 34.55 -20.47 5.72
CA PRO A 94 33.29 -21.09 6.18
C PRO A 94 32.90 -20.71 7.62
N ILE A 95 33.89 -20.47 8.48
CA ILE A 95 33.66 -20.02 9.86
C ILE A 95 33.13 -18.58 9.87
N ALA A 96 33.65 -17.70 9.02
CA ALA A 96 33.22 -16.32 8.89
C ALA A 96 31.78 -16.24 8.34
N VAL A 97 31.45 -17.00 7.28
CA VAL A 97 30.10 -17.13 6.73
C VAL A 97 29.09 -17.61 7.80
N SER A 98 29.44 -18.65 8.56
CA SER A 98 28.60 -19.13 9.66
C SER A 98 28.43 -18.09 10.79
N THR A 99 29.48 -17.33 11.06
CA THR A 99 29.46 -16.23 12.04
C THR A 99 28.56 -15.09 11.56
N ARG A 100 28.64 -14.68 10.28
CA ARG A 100 27.74 -13.67 9.68
C ARG A 100 26.28 -14.10 9.78
N ASN A 101 25.96 -15.35 9.46
CA ASN A 101 24.59 -15.87 9.62
C ASN A 101 24.08 -15.77 11.06
N SER A 102 24.95 -16.04 12.05
CA SER A 102 24.60 -15.89 13.47
C SER A 102 24.41 -14.41 13.85
N GLN A 103 25.24 -13.51 13.33
CA GLN A 103 25.12 -12.06 13.54
C GLN A 103 23.85 -11.48 12.91
N LEU A 104 23.50 -11.91 11.70
CA LEU A 104 22.24 -11.55 11.03
C LEU A 104 21.02 -12.00 11.85
N ALA A 105 21.07 -13.20 12.44
CA ALA A 105 19.98 -13.69 13.31
C ALA A 105 19.86 -12.86 14.59
N LEU A 106 20.98 -12.45 15.19
CA LEU A 106 20.99 -11.53 16.33
C LEU A 106 20.44 -10.16 15.95
N MET A 107 20.80 -9.63 14.78
CA MET A 107 20.28 -8.38 14.26
C MET A 107 18.77 -8.45 14.04
N ARG A 108 18.25 -9.52 13.44
CA ARG A 108 16.81 -9.75 13.26
C ARG A 108 16.08 -9.76 14.61
N LYS A 109 16.58 -10.53 15.57
CA LYS A 109 16.01 -10.63 16.92
C LYS A 109 16.00 -9.29 17.65
N PHE A 110 17.05 -8.48 17.49
CA PHE A 110 17.11 -7.13 18.04
C PHE A 110 16.02 -6.24 17.43
N VAL A 111 15.91 -6.20 16.10
CA VAL A 111 14.87 -5.43 15.41
C VAL A 111 13.46 -5.87 15.81
N ASP A 112 13.23 -7.18 15.96
CA ASP A 112 11.95 -7.72 16.44
C ASP A 112 11.62 -7.24 17.86
N SER A 113 12.63 -7.10 18.73
CA SER A 113 12.44 -6.63 20.10
C SER A 113 12.05 -5.16 20.22
N LEU A 114 12.35 -4.35 19.20
CA LEU A 114 11.98 -2.92 19.15
C LEU A 114 10.48 -2.71 18.92
N ASN A 115 9.73 -3.75 18.50
CA ASN A 115 8.28 -3.69 18.25
C ASN A 115 7.87 -2.50 17.35
N LEU A 116 8.58 -2.32 16.23
CA LEU A 116 8.39 -1.17 15.33
C LEU A 116 6.98 -1.16 14.70
N PRO A 117 6.39 0.03 14.46
CA PRO A 117 5.16 0.16 13.69
C PRO A 117 5.29 -0.49 12.30
N LYS A 118 4.25 -1.22 11.87
CA LYS A 118 4.28 -1.99 10.61
C LYS A 118 4.08 -1.13 9.37
N ASP A 119 3.62 0.09 9.57
CA ASP A 119 3.36 1.14 8.59
C ASP A 119 4.56 2.07 8.37
N GLU A 120 5.56 2.04 9.25
CA GLU A 120 6.78 2.84 9.11
C GLU A 120 7.89 2.05 8.37
N PRO A 121 8.66 2.70 7.48
CA PRO A 121 9.71 2.03 6.72
C PRO A 121 10.90 1.66 7.61
N VAL A 122 11.39 0.43 7.45
CA VAL A 122 12.61 -0.08 8.10
C VAL A 122 13.67 -0.39 7.05
N ILE A 123 14.84 0.21 7.23
CA ILE A 123 16.00 0.10 6.34
C ILE A 123 17.14 -0.58 7.10
N PHE A 124 17.75 -1.58 6.46
CA PHE A 124 18.99 -2.21 6.89
C PHE A 124 20.13 -1.70 6.02
N ALA A 125 21.19 -1.18 6.62
CA ALA A 125 22.28 -0.54 5.89
C ALA A 125 23.66 -0.88 6.45
N GLY A 126 24.65 -0.97 5.58
CA GLY A 126 26.06 -1.07 5.94
C GLY A 126 26.81 -2.15 5.19
N ASP A 127 28.01 -2.44 5.68
CA ASP A 127 28.87 -3.50 5.16
C ASP A 127 28.41 -4.86 5.71
N MET A 128 27.72 -5.62 4.87
CA MET A 128 27.25 -6.95 5.24
C MET A 128 28.35 -7.99 5.08
N ASN A 129 29.48 -7.68 4.43
CA ASN A 129 30.52 -8.63 4.07
C ASN A 129 29.98 -9.88 3.35
N VAL A 130 28.83 -9.77 2.66
CA VAL A 130 28.24 -10.86 1.87
C VAL A 130 28.35 -10.51 0.40
N ASN A 131 29.18 -11.25 -0.35
CA ASN A 131 29.42 -10.94 -1.75
C ASN A 131 28.29 -11.47 -2.66
N LYS A 132 27.46 -10.55 -3.21
CA LYS A 132 26.38 -10.91 -4.16
C LYS A 132 26.88 -11.67 -5.40
N HIS A 133 28.12 -11.41 -5.80
CA HIS A 133 28.70 -11.94 -7.04
C HIS A 133 29.66 -13.12 -6.80
N ALA A 134 29.78 -13.60 -5.56
CA ALA A 134 30.50 -14.84 -5.29
C ALA A 134 29.77 -16.05 -5.91
N ASP A 135 30.54 -17.10 -6.22
CA ASP A 135 30.00 -18.32 -6.81
C ASP A 135 28.97 -18.97 -5.86
N GLY A 136 27.81 -19.34 -6.39
CA GLY A 136 26.70 -19.88 -5.60
C GLY A 136 26.02 -18.92 -4.63
N ALA A 137 26.45 -17.66 -4.47
CA ALA A 137 25.89 -16.75 -3.46
C ALA A 137 24.39 -16.48 -3.64
N GLN A 138 23.92 -16.43 -4.89
CA GLN A 138 22.52 -16.21 -5.26
C GLN A 138 21.72 -17.52 -5.44
N ALA A 139 22.33 -18.68 -5.19
CA ALA A 139 21.60 -19.95 -5.17
C ALA A 139 20.57 -19.96 -4.00
N PRO A 140 19.56 -20.85 -4.01
CA PRO A 140 18.57 -20.93 -2.94
C PRO A 140 19.17 -21.16 -1.54
N ASP A 141 20.32 -21.82 -1.46
CA ASP A 141 21.12 -22.09 -0.27
C ASP A 141 22.37 -21.19 -0.15
N GLY A 142 22.50 -20.22 -1.07
CA GLY A 142 23.62 -19.28 -1.11
C GLY A 142 23.54 -18.21 0.00
N GLU A 143 24.70 -17.71 0.40
CA GLU A 143 24.81 -16.74 1.50
C GLU A 143 24.02 -15.44 1.26
N TYR A 144 24.02 -14.93 0.02
CA TYR A 144 23.28 -13.72 -0.32
C TYR A 144 21.76 -13.93 -0.20
N THR A 145 21.26 -15.06 -0.72
CA THR A 145 19.84 -15.41 -0.60
C THR A 145 19.43 -15.61 0.86
N ALA A 146 20.25 -16.32 1.64
CA ALA A 146 20.02 -16.55 3.07
C ALA A 146 19.95 -15.24 3.86
N MET A 147 20.81 -14.26 3.56
CA MET A 147 20.78 -12.93 4.16
C MET A 147 19.44 -12.22 3.90
N LEU A 148 18.98 -12.19 2.63
CA LEU A 148 17.72 -11.54 2.27
C LEU A 148 16.51 -12.17 2.97
N ASP A 149 16.52 -13.50 3.13
CA ASP A 149 15.44 -14.23 3.76
C ASP A 149 15.43 -14.05 5.28
N LEU A 150 16.59 -14.16 5.93
CA LEU A 150 16.73 -14.00 7.37
C LEU A 150 16.33 -12.58 7.83
N LEU A 151 16.66 -11.56 7.05
CA LEU A 151 16.25 -10.18 7.33
C LEU A 151 14.85 -9.84 6.81
N SER A 152 14.26 -10.69 5.97
CA SER A 152 13.00 -10.43 5.27
C SER A 152 13.02 -9.13 4.46
N VAL A 153 14.10 -8.91 3.71
CA VAL A 153 14.35 -7.69 2.91
C VAL A 153 14.43 -7.98 1.41
N HIS A 154 14.13 -6.98 0.59
CA HIS A 154 14.24 -7.09 -0.86
C HIS A 154 15.67 -6.92 -1.36
N ASP A 155 16.02 -7.61 -2.45
CA ASP A 155 17.22 -7.31 -3.25
C ASP A 155 17.08 -5.89 -3.85
N PRO A 156 17.94 -4.93 -3.47
CA PRO A 156 17.84 -3.57 -3.97
C PRO A 156 18.28 -3.51 -5.44
N LYS A 157 17.47 -2.87 -6.29
CA LYS A 157 17.84 -2.62 -7.68
C LYS A 157 18.97 -1.59 -7.73
N LEU A 158 20.10 -1.95 -8.33
CA LEU A 158 21.19 -1.03 -8.57
C LEU A 158 20.79 0.00 -9.64
N GLN A 159 21.05 1.28 -9.39
CA GLN A 159 20.89 2.31 -10.42
C GLN A 159 21.94 2.14 -11.52
N GLU A 160 21.57 2.41 -12.78
CA GLU A 160 22.41 2.15 -13.96
C GLU A 160 23.78 2.84 -13.92
N LYS A 161 23.88 3.98 -13.24
CA LYS A 161 25.14 4.76 -13.12
C LYS A 161 26.00 4.37 -11.91
N SER A 162 25.50 3.50 -11.03
CA SER A 162 26.22 3.12 -9.82
C SER A 162 27.26 2.04 -10.12
N ALA A 163 28.39 2.09 -9.42
CA ALA A 163 29.38 1.03 -9.49
C ALA A 163 28.78 -0.32 -9.07
N MET A 164 29.14 -1.37 -9.81
CA MET A 164 28.68 -2.73 -9.57
C MET A 164 29.23 -3.26 -8.24
N TYR A 165 30.52 -3.04 -7.99
CA TYR A 165 31.24 -3.48 -6.80
C TYR A 165 31.41 -2.33 -5.81
N SER A 166 31.28 -2.64 -4.52
CA SER A 166 31.53 -1.66 -3.45
C SER A 166 32.97 -1.75 -2.94
N PHE A 167 33.61 -2.91 -3.12
CA PHE A 167 35.03 -3.12 -2.94
C PHE A 167 35.67 -3.48 -4.30
N ASP A 168 36.53 -2.61 -4.83
CA ASP A 168 37.16 -2.79 -6.13
C ASP A 168 38.65 -2.43 -6.08
N PRO A 169 39.56 -3.42 -5.99
CA PRO A 169 41.00 -3.18 -5.94
C PRO A 169 41.59 -2.73 -7.28
N HIS A 170 40.82 -2.73 -8.39
CA HIS A 170 41.32 -2.25 -9.68
C HIS A 170 41.07 -0.76 -9.89
N SER A 171 39.98 -0.22 -9.34
CA SER A 171 39.62 1.20 -9.45
C SER A 171 39.91 2.02 -8.19
N ASN A 172 40.02 1.38 -7.02
CA ASN A 172 40.29 2.05 -5.76
C ASN A 172 41.74 1.84 -5.31
N ASN A 173 42.56 2.90 -5.41
CA ASN A 173 43.97 2.89 -5.00
C ASN A 173 44.20 2.53 -3.52
N LEU A 174 43.21 2.71 -2.65
CA LEU A 174 43.31 2.32 -1.22
C LEU A 174 43.02 0.84 -1.00
N ALA A 175 42.38 0.17 -1.96
CA ALA A 175 42.07 -1.26 -1.91
C ALA A 175 43.16 -2.13 -2.56
N VAL A 176 44.07 -1.57 -3.36
CA VAL A 176 45.12 -2.33 -4.06
C VAL A 176 46.10 -3.00 -3.08
N ASP A 177 46.64 -2.23 -2.13
CA ASP A 177 47.75 -2.65 -1.25
C ASP A 177 47.31 -2.99 0.18
N GLY A 178 46.00 -3.13 0.41
CA GLY A 178 45.44 -3.39 1.74
C GLY A 178 45.58 -4.84 2.19
N PRO A 179 45.73 -5.12 3.50
CA PRO A 179 45.78 -6.49 4.03
C PRO A 179 44.48 -7.29 3.76
N SER A 180 43.38 -6.61 3.50
CA SER A 180 42.08 -7.18 3.11
C SER A 180 41.91 -7.37 1.60
N SER A 181 42.89 -6.99 0.79
CA SER A 181 42.81 -7.11 -0.67
C SER A 181 43.08 -8.54 -1.11
N GLY A 182 42.01 -9.27 -1.41
CA GLY A 182 42.11 -10.54 -2.14
C GLY A 182 42.41 -10.39 -3.63
N GLY A 183 42.58 -9.15 -4.12
CA GLY A 183 42.72 -8.83 -5.55
C GLY A 183 41.44 -9.07 -6.38
N ILE A 184 40.30 -9.29 -5.71
CA ILE A 184 39.02 -9.61 -6.32
C ILE A 184 38.03 -8.46 -6.05
N THR A 185 37.14 -8.21 -7.01
CA THR A 185 36.06 -7.23 -6.87
C THR A 185 34.85 -7.84 -6.18
N GLU A 186 34.30 -7.14 -5.20
CA GLU A 186 33.23 -7.65 -4.34
C GLU A 186 32.12 -6.63 -4.12
N ARG A 187 30.88 -7.11 -3.98
CA ARG A 187 29.74 -6.29 -3.59
C ARG A 187 29.35 -6.66 -2.17
N LEU A 188 29.73 -5.84 -1.20
CA LEU A 188 29.60 -6.15 0.23
C LEU A 188 28.65 -5.18 0.96
N ASP A 189 28.46 -3.99 0.39
CA ASP A 189 27.70 -2.90 1.00
C ASP A 189 26.28 -2.81 0.41
N TYR A 190 25.30 -2.73 1.31
CA TYR A 190 23.88 -2.73 0.94
C TYR A 190 23.07 -1.73 1.74
N ILE A 191 22.00 -1.25 1.11
CA ILE A 191 20.89 -0.55 1.74
C ILE A 191 19.63 -1.29 1.28
N MET A 192 18.91 -1.90 2.21
CA MET A 192 17.81 -2.82 1.92
C MET A 192 16.57 -2.47 2.75
N SER A 193 15.39 -2.64 2.17
CA SER A 193 14.10 -2.38 2.84
C SER A 193 13.30 -3.68 3.01
N MET A 194 12.47 -3.74 4.05
CA MET A 194 11.62 -4.89 4.34
C MET A 194 10.63 -5.26 3.22
N LYS A 195 10.31 -6.56 3.14
CA LYS A 195 9.41 -7.16 2.14
C LYS A 195 7.93 -6.80 2.37
N PHE A 196 7.42 -5.74 1.74
CA PHE A 196 5.99 -5.36 1.81
C PHE A 196 5.04 -6.48 1.34
N TRP A 197 5.48 -7.30 0.37
CA TRP A 197 4.65 -8.39 -0.16
C TRP A 197 4.33 -9.48 0.86
N LEU A 198 5.16 -9.70 1.89
CA LEU A 198 4.85 -10.69 2.94
C LEU A 198 3.58 -10.28 3.70
N TYR A 199 3.49 -9.01 4.08
CA TYR A 199 2.32 -8.45 4.73
C TYR A 199 1.10 -8.49 3.80
N SER A 200 1.26 -8.11 2.53
CA SER A 200 0.18 -8.17 1.54
C SER A 200 -0.34 -9.60 1.37
N SER A 201 0.55 -10.58 1.17
CA SER A 201 0.20 -11.99 0.99
C SER A 201 -0.44 -12.59 2.24
N ALA A 202 0.09 -12.31 3.43
CA ALA A 202 -0.50 -12.77 4.69
C ALA A 202 -1.89 -12.17 4.92
N SER A 203 -2.08 -10.88 4.61
CA SER A 203 -3.38 -10.21 4.70
C SER A 203 -4.40 -10.79 3.72
N LEU A 204 -3.99 -11.07 2.48
CA LEU A 204 -4.87 -11.68 1.48
C LEU A 204 -5.22 -13.13 1.86
N ALA A 205 -4.26 -13.90 2.36
CA ALA A 205 -4.49 -15.25 2.85
C ALA A 205 -5.47 -15.27 4.04
N ALA A 206 -5.34 -14.32 4.98
CA ALA A 206 -6.28 -14.16 6.08
C ALA A 206 -7.69 -13.82 5.60
N CYS A 207 -7.81 -12.97 4.57
CA CYS A 207 -9.10 -12.66 3.93
C CYS A 207 -9.74 -13.89 3.28
N VAL A 208 -8.98 -14.65 2.49
CA VAL A 208 -9.45 -15.89 1.86
C VAL A 208 -9.88 -16.91 2.92
N GLY A 209 -9.08 -17.08 3.98
CA GLY A 209 -9.41 -17.95 5.11
C GLY A 209 -10.71 -17.53 5.81
N LEU A 210 -10.91 -16.23 6.03
CA LEU A 210 -12.14 -15.69 6.62
C LEU A 210 -13.37 -15.95 5.73
N LEU A 211 -13.25 -15.70 4.42
CA LEU A 211 -14.34 -15.93 3.47
C LEU A 211 -14.71 -17.42 3.41
N TYR A 212 -13.70 -18.30 3.36
CA TYR A 212 -13.89 -19.75 3.39
C TYR A 212 -14.56 -20.22 4.68
N TYR A 213 -14.04 -19.78 5.83
CA TYR A 213 -14.64 -20.09 7.14
C TYR A 213 -16.11 -19.66 7.20
N THR A 214 -16.41 -18.46 6.72
CA THR A 214 -17.77 -17.92 6.75
C THR A 214 -18.70 -18.72 5.82
N TYR A 215 -18.23 -19.07 4.62
CA TYR A 215 -18.96 -19.88 3.65
C TYR A 215 -19.31 -21.26 4.23
N VAL A 216 -18.33 -21.96 4.81
CA VAL A 216 -18.53 -23.31 5.37
C VAL A 216 -19.47 -23.28 6.58
N THR A 217 -19.33 -22.29 7.46
CA THR A 217 -20.06 -22.25 8.73
C THR A 217 -21.49 -21.74 8.56
N ARG A 218 -21.71 -20.77 7.66
CA ARG A 218 -23.01 -20.09 7.53
C ARG A 218 -23.87 -20.67 6.41
N GLN A 219 -23.28 -21.32 5.40
CA GLN A 219 -23.88 -22.02 4.25
C GLN A 219 -24.86 -21.23 3.37
N GLN A 220 -25.52 -20.20 3.90
CA GLN A 220 -26.46 -19.33 3.22
C GLN A 220 -25.85 -17.94 3.04
N PHE A 221 -26.18 -17.29 1.92
CA PHE A 221 -25.62 -15.99 1.55
C PHE A 221 -25.91 -14.89 2.58
N TYR A 222 -27.17 -14.71 2.99
CA TYR A 222 -27.57 -13.61 3.86
C TYR A 222 -26.93 -13.66 5.27
N PRO A 223 -26.92 -14.79 6.00
CA PRO A 223 -26.20 -14.91 7.28
C PRO A 223 -24.68 -14.75 7.14
N SER A 224 -24.10 -15.14 5.99
CA SER A 224 -22.67 -14.95 5.70
C SER A 224 -22.33 -13.47 5.63
N ILE A 225 -23.11 -12.69 4.87
CA ILE A 225 -22.91 -11.24 4.74
C ILE A 225 -23.10 -10.55 6.09
N ILE A 226 -24.14 -10.89 6.86
CA ILE A 226 -24.34 -10.32 8.20
C ILE A 226 -23.13 -10.59 9.10
N TYR A 227 -22.60 -11.81 9.11
CA TYR A 227 -21.42 -12.13 9.92
C TYR A 227 -20.19 -11.31 9.49
N LEU A 228 -19.96 -11.15 8.18
CA LEU A 228 -18.82 -10.38 7.66
C LEU A 228 -18.89 -8.89 8.03
N VAL A 229 -20.08 -8.29 8.06
CA VAL A 229 -20.25 -6.85 8.34
C VAL A 229 -20.47 -6.52 9.82
N THR A 230 -20.86 -7.49 10.65
CA THR A 230 -21.14 -7.26 12.08
C THR A 230 -20.01 -7.72 13.01
N SER A 231 -19.21 -8.71 12.60
CA SER A 231 -18.07 -9.19 13.38
C SER A 231 -16.91 -8.20 13.31
N LYS A 232 -16.46 -7.70 14.46
CA LYS A 232 -15.32 -6.76 14.55
C LYS A 232 -14.06 -7.31 13.90
N VAL A 233 -13.80 -8.61 14.08
CA VAL A 233 -12.63 -9.29 13.48
C VAL A 233 -12.80 -9.38 11.96
N SER A 234 -13.99 -9.69 11.47
CA SER A 234 -14.26 -9.81 10.04
C SER A 234 -14.12 -8.46 9.33
N VAL A 235 -14.66 -7.39 9.91
CA VAL A 235 -14.54 -6.03 9.38
C VAL A 235 -13.08 -5.58 9.37
N LEU A 236 -12.30 -5.89 10.40
CA LEU A 236 -10.88 -5.54 10.47
C LEU A 236 -10.04 -6.28 9.41
N VAL A 237 -10.25 -7.58 9.25
CA VAL A 237 -9.55 -8.40 8.24
C VAL A 237 -9.94 -7.97 6.82
N LEU A 238 -11.23 -7.74 6.56
CA LEU A 238 -11.72 -7.26 5.25
C LEU A 238 -11.22 -5.85 4.94
N GLY A 239 -11.21 -4.94 5.91
CA GLY A 239 -10.69 -3.58 5.75
C GLY A 239 -9.20 -3.58 5.43
N ASN A 240 -8.41 -4.39 6.17
CA ASN A 240 -6.98 -4.54 5.91
C ASN A 240 -6.70 -5.14 4.52
N ALA A 241 -7.47 -6.15 4.12
CA ALA A 241 -7.39 -6.72 2.78
C ALA A 241 -7.80 -5.73 1.68
N GLY A 242 -8.79 -4.87 1.94
CA GLY A 242 -9.18 -3.78 1.04
C GLY A 242 -8.03 -2.80 0.79
N LEU A 243 -7.36 -2.34 1.84
CA LEU A 243 -6.18 -1.46 1.72
C LEU A 243 -5.04 -2.13 0.93
N VAL A 244 -4.78 -3.41 1.19
CA VAL A 244 -3.78 -4.19 0.45
C VAL A 244 -4.15 -4.34 -1.02
N LEU A 245 -5.41 -4.65 -1.34
CA LEU A 245 -5.87 -4.76 -2.73
C LEU A 245 -5.79 -3.42 -3.47
N THR A 246 -6.13 -2.31 -2.81
CA THR A 246 -6.03 -0.97 -3.41
C THR A 246 -4.57 -0.58 -3.68
N THR A 247 -3.66 -0.84 -2.74
CA THR A 247 -2.22 -0.56 -2.93
C THR A 247 -1.61 -1.46 -4.01
N LEU A 248 -1.99 -2.74 -4.08
CA LEU A 248 -1.58 -3.64 -5.15
C LEU A 248 -2.14 -3.21 -6.51
N PHE A 249 -3.41 -2.81 -6.57
CA PHE A 249 -4.04 -2.30 -7.78
C PHE A 249 -3.36 -1.02 -8.28
N GLY A 250 -3.05 -0.07 -7.37
CA GLY A 250 -2.26 1.12 -7.70
C GLY A 250 -0.87 0.78 -8.24
N ARG A 251 -0.18 -0.20 -7.64
CA ARG A 251 1.12 -0.70 -8.16
C ARG A 251 0.98 -1.39 -9.52
N LEU A 252 -0.11 -2.11 -9.76
CA LEU A 252 -0.38 -2.80 -11.01
C LEU A 252 -0.69 -1.80 -12.12
N LEU A 253 -1.53 -0.81 -11.85
CA LEU A 253 -1.80 0.31 -12.76
C LEU A 253 -0.51 1.07 -13.07
N LYS A 254 0.29 1.41 -12.05
CA LYS A 254 1.61 2.01 -12.25
C LYS A 254 2.48 1.14 -13.17
N SER A 255 2.60 -0.15 -12.86
CA SER A 255 3.49 -1.03 -13.62
C SER A 255 3.03 -1.24 -15.05
N PHE A 256 1.71 -1.30 -15.28
CA PHE A 256 1.13 -1.57 -16.59
C PHE A 256 1.11 -0.32 -17.48
N PHE A 257 0.78 0.84 -16.91
CA PHE A 257 0.61 2.08 -17.67
C PHE A 257 1.85 3.00 -17.62
N LEU A 258 2.66 2.99 -16.55
CA LEU A 258 3.70 4.01 -16.34
C LEU A 258 5.13 3.44 -16.20
N GLY A 259 5.29 2.13 -15.96
CA GLY A 259 6.61 1.52 -15.77
C GLY A 259 7.36 2.03 -14.52
N THR A 260 8.68 2.24 -14.65
CA THR A 260 9.53 2.74 -13.54
C THR A 260 9.52 4.27 -13.49
N LEU A 261 8.86 4.84 -12.47
CA LEU A 261 8.87 6.27 -12.17
C LEU A 261 10.28 6.74 -11.78
N ARG A 262 10.68 7.92 -12.27
CA ARG A 262 11.92 8.62 -11.88
C ARG A 262 11.80 9.19 -10.47
N ASP A 263 12.93 9.39 -9.79
CA ASP A 263 12.97 9.89 -8.41
C ASP A 263 12.19 11.22 -8.23
N ALA A 264 12.28 12.14 -9.20
CA ALA A 264 11.50 13.38 -9.21
C ALA A 264 9.98 13.16 -9.37
N GLU A 265 9.55 12.11 -10.10
CA GLU A 265 8.13 11.77 -10.26
C GLU A 265 7.60 11.10 -8.98
N VAL A 266 8.44 10.30 -8.30
CA VAL A 266 8.14 9.69 -7.00
C VAL A 266 7.97 10.77 -5.92
N GLU A 267 8.83 11.77 -5.88
CA GLU A 267 8.71 12.91 -4.97
C GLU A 267 7.43 13.71 -5.21
N VAL A 268 7.05 13.93 -6.48
CA VAL A 268 5.79 14.61 -6.83
C VAL A 268 4.56 13.78 -6.46
N VAL A 269 4.60 12.46 -6.62
CA VAL A 269 3.50 11.55 -6.24
C VAL A 269 3.39 11.44 -4.71
N ALA A 270 4.50 11.24 -4.00
CA ALA A 270 4.54 11.18 -2.54
C ALA A 270 4.07 12.50 -1.90
N ALA A 271 4.43 13.64 -2.48
CA ALA A 271 3.92 14.95 -2.04
C ALA A 271 2.44 15.19 -2.34
N ARG A 272 1.81 14.37 -3.21
CA ARG A 272 0.38 14.47 -3.60
C ARG A 272 -0.50 13.40 -2.94
N GLU A 273 0.07 12.28 -2.51
CA GLU A 273 -0.64 11.26 -1.74
C GLU A 273 -0.85 11.75 -0.30
N CYS A 274 -1.81 12.64 -0.10
CA CYS A 274 -2.31 12.93 1.23
C CYS A 274 -3.12 11.71 1.71
N PRO A 275 -2.79 11.08 2.87
CA PRO A 275 -3.52 9.92 3.39
C PRO A 275 -5.03 10.18 3.48
N GLU A 276 -5.42 11.43 3.76
CA GLU A 276 -6.81 11.86 3.81
C GLU A 276 -7.53 11.70 2.47
N ILE A 277 -6.91 12.02 1.34
CA ILE A 277 -7.55 11.86 0.01
C ILE A 277 -7.75 10.37 -0.28
N SER A 278 -6.75 9.53 0.00
CA SER A 278 -6.84 8.07 -0.18
C SER A 278 -7.94 7.45 0.69
N PHE A 279 -8.05 7.87 1.95
CA PHE A 279 -9.10 7.42 2.86
C PHE A 279 -10.50 7.87 2.40
N HIS A 280 -10.69 9.14 2.02
CA HIS A 280 -11.97 9.63 1.52
C HIS A 280 -12.37 8.93 0.21
N VAL A 281 -11.41 8.70 -0.69
CA VAL A 281 -11.62 7.92 -1.93
C VAL A 281 -12.05 6.49 -1.62
N MET A 282 -11.43 5.83 -0.64
CA MET A 282 -11.81 4.48 -0.23
C MET A 282 -13.22 4.42 0.35
N VAL A 283 -13.61 5.40 1.17
CA VAL A 283 -14.97 5.50 1.73
C VAL A 283 -15.99 5.73 0.61
N LEU A 284 -15.72 6.65 -0.31
CA LEU A 284 -16.61 6.95 -1.45
C LEU A 284 -16.74 5.76 -2.40
N PHE A 285 -15.65 5.05 -2.68
CA PHE A 285 -15.67 3.85 -3.50
C PHE A 285 -16.52 2.74 -2.87
N THR A 286 -16.33 2.52 -1.57
CA THR A 286 -17.10 1.53 -0.82
C THR A 286 -18.59 1.88 -0.80
N ALA A 287 -18.91 3.16 -0.54
CA ALA A 287 -20.27 3.67 -0.58
C ALA A 287 -20.90 3.53 -1.98
N LEU A 288 -20.15 3.81 -3.04
CA LEU A 288 -20.62 3.67 -4.42
C LEU A 288 -21.00 2.23 -4.76
N VAL A 289 -20.14 1.27 -4.45
CA VAL A 289 -20.42 -0.16 -4.68
C VAL A 289 -21.63 -0.61 -3.87
N PHE A 290 -21.70 -0.19 -2.61
CA PHE A 290 -22.85 -0.50 -1.75
C PHE A 290 -24.16 0.04 -2.35
N LEU A 291 -24.20 1.31 -2.74
CA LEU A 291 -25.39 1.91 -3.35
C LEU A 291 -25.75 1.24 -4.68
N LYS A 292 -24.78 0.89 -5.54
CA LYS A 292 -25.01 0.13 -6.78
C LYS A 292 -25.77 -1.18 -6.53
N ILE A 293 -25.41 -1.91 -5.49
CA ILE A 293 -26.08 -3.18 -5.14
C ILE A 293 -27.56 -2.95 -4.80
N PHE A 294 -27.88 -1.92 -4.02
CA PHE A 294 -29.27 -1.61 -3.68
C PHE A 294 -30.08 -1.09 -4.88
N HIS A 295 -29.43 -0.37 -5.80
CA HIS A 295 -30.04 0.01 -7.07
C HIS A 295 -30.40 -1.22 -7.91
N TRP A 296 -29.46 -2.14 -8.13
CA TRP A 296 -29.72 -3.40 -8.83
C TRP A 296 -30.80 -4.23 -8.14
N LEU A 297 -30.80 -4.28 -6.80
CA LEU A 297 -31.83 -4.97 -6.03
C LEU A 297 -33.22 -4.34 -6.24
N SER A 298 -33.31 -3.00 -6.32
CA SER A 298 -34.56 -2.30 -6.57
C SER A 298 -35.12 -2.59 -7.97
N GLN A 299 -34.25 -2.64 -8.98
CA GLN A 299 -34.60 -2.99 -10.36
C GLN A 299 -35.09 -4.43 -10.47
N ALA A 300 -34.30 -5.37 -9.94
CA ALA A 300 -34.66 -6.79 -9.89
C ALA A 300 -35.98 -7.00 -9.13
N ARG A 301 -36.23 -6.21 -8.08
CA ARG A 301 -37.49 -6.30 -7.34
C ARG A 301 -38.68 -5.81 -8.16
N ILE A 302 -38.53 -4.76 -8.97
CA ILE A 302 -39.60 -4.28 -9.86
C ILE A 302 -39.88 -5.30 -10.96
N GLU A 303 -38.85 -5.86 -11.60
CA GLU A 303 -39.02 -6.93 -12.60
C GLU A 303 -39.77 -8.13 -12.03
N PHE A 304 -39.46 -8.51 -10.78
CA PHE A 304 -40.21 -9.57 -10.09
C PHE A 304 -41.68 -9.19 -9.83
N LEU A 305 -41.97 -7.93 -9.48
CA LEU A 305 -43.35 -7.47 -9.29
C LEU A 305 -44.14 -7.42 -10.61
N GLU A 306 -43.47 -7.17 -11.74
CA GLU A 306 -44.08 -7.22 -13.07
C GLU A 306 -44.52 -8.65 -13.45
N GLN A 307 -43.88 -9.68 -12.87
CA GLN A 307 -44.16 -11.10 -13.14
C GLN A 307 -45.14 -11.74 -12.14
N THR A 308 -45.56 -11.02 -11.10
CA THR A 308 -46.33 -11.60 -9.98
C THR A 308 -47.73 -10.98 -9.89
N ASP A 309 -48.77 -11.82 -9.83
CA ASP A 309 -50.18 -11.38 -9.91
C ASP A 309 -50.78 -10.87 -8.58
N ILE A 310 -50.18 -11.17 -7.42
CA ILE A 310 -50.73 -10.81 -6.10
C ILE A 310 -49.67 -10.18 -5.21
N ILE A 311 -49.78 -8.86 -4.96
CA ILE A 311 -48.82 -8.10 -4.17
C ILE A 311 -49.51 -7.37 -3.01
N THR A 312 -48.90 -7.46 -1.82
CA THR A 312 -49.39 -6.80 -0.62
C THR A 312 -49.04 -5.31 -0.61
N ARG A 313 -49.93 -4.45 -0.08
CA ARG A 313 -49.69 -2.99 0.05
C ARG A 313 -48.39 -2.66 0.80
N LEU A 314 -48.02 -3.48 1.79
CA LEU A 314 -46.77 -3.32 2.54
C LEU A 314 -45.52 -3.43 1.65
N THR A 315 -45.57 -4.26 0.61
CA THR A 315 -44.46 -4.44 -0.33
C THR A 315 -44.24 -3.20 -1.18
N HIS A 316 -45.33 -2.56 -1.64
CA HIS A 316 -45.25 -1.27 -2.34
C HIS A 316 -44.64 -0.17 -1.47
N VAL A 317 -45.11 -0.04 -0.22
CA VAL A 317 -44.60 0.98 0.72
C VAL A 317 -43.10 0.78 0.98
N ARG A 318 -42.65 -0.45 1.19
CA ARG A 318 -41.23 -0.77 1.40
C ARG A 318 -40.37 -0.43 0.18
N LEU A 319 -40.82 -0.79 -1.02
CA LEU A 319 -40.08 -0.55 -2.25
C LEU A 319 -39.98 0.95 -2.57
N VAL A 320 -41.09 1.68 -2.47
CA VAL A 320 -41.09 3.14 -2.67
C VAL A 320 -40.24 3.83 -1.60
N GLY A 321 -40.33 3.40 -0.34
CA GLY A 321 -39.47 3.91 0.73
C GLY A 321 -37.98 3.71 0.45
N LEU A 322 -37.59 2.54 -0.06
CA LEU A 322 -36.21 2.27 -0.47
C LEU A 322 -35.77 3.19 -1.62
N MET A 323 -36.59 3.34 -2.67
CA MET A 323 -36.24 4.19 -3.82
C MET A 323 -36.11 5.68 -3.43
N VAL A 324 -36.98 6.17 -2.55
CA VAL A 324 -36.90 7.56 -2.04
C VAL A 324 -35.65 7.77 -1.19
N MET A 325 -35.30 6.81 -0.34
CA MET A 325 -34.06 6.86 0.44
C MET A 325 -32.83 6.88 -0.46
N LEU A 326 -32.77 6.00 -1.46
CA LEU A 326 -31.66 5.94 -2.41
C LEU A 326 -31.52 7.27 -3.17
N ALA A 327 -32.60 7.81 -3.71
CA ALA A 327 -32.59 9.09 -4.41
C ALA A 327 -32.10 10.26 -3.52
N ALA A 328 -32.48 10.28 -2.23
CA ALA A 328 -32.01 11.29 -1.28
C ALA A 328 -30.50 11.16 -0.99
N VAL A 329 -30.00 9.93 -0.82
CA VAL A 329 -28.59 9.66 -0.57
C VAL A 329 -27.74 9.99 -1.79
N ASP A 330 -28.17 9.59 -3.00
CA ASP A 330 -27.46 9.90 -4.25
C ASP A 330 -27.39 11.42 -4.48
N THR A 331 -28.50 12.13 -4.27
CA THR A 331 -28.52 13.59 -4.36
C THR A 331 -27.55 14.21 -3.35
N GLY A 332 -27.52 13.70 -2.12
CA GLY A 332 -26.58 14.14 -1.09
C GLY A 332 -25.12 13.96 -1.52
N PHE A 333 -24.76 12.80 -2.08
CA PHE A 333 -23.40 12.55 -2.57
C PHE A 333 -23.04 13.39 -3.79
N VAL A 334 -23.96 13.58 -4.74
CA VAL A 334 -23.73 14.46 -5.91
C VAL A 334 -23.47 15.90 -5.45
N VAL A 335 -24.29 16.43 -4.54
CA VAL A 335 -24.10 17.79 -4.00
C VAL A 335 -22.80 17.89 -3.23
N TRP A 336 -22.50 16.93 -2.36
CA TRP A 336 -21.27 16.94 -1.57
C TRP A 336 -20.00 16.87 -2.45
N CYS A 337 -19.98 15.97 -3.45
CA CYS A 337 -18.89 15.91 -4.42
C CYS A 337 -18.76 17.21 -5.22
N SER A 338 -19.88 17.82 -5.62
CA SER A 338 -19.87 19.09 -6.37
C SER A 338 -19.29 20.22 -5.53
N LEU A 339 -19.70 20.34 -4.26
CA LEU A 339 -19.15 21.32 -3.33
C LEU A 339 -17.65 21.09 -3.10
N LYS A 340 -17.22 19.83 -2.95
CA LYS A 340 -15.79 19.49 -2.79
C LYS A 340 -14.96 19.82 -4.01
N VAL A 341 -15.49 19.61 -5.21
CA VAL A 341 -14.82 20.02 -6.46
C VAL A 341 -14.71 21.55 -6.55
N MET A 342 -15.70 22.31 -6.07
CA MET A 342 -15.62 23.77 -6.02
C MET A 342 -14.61 24.28 -4.99
N GLU A 343 -14.47 23.60 -3.85
CA GLU A 343 -13.52 23.96 -2.79
C GLU A 343 -12.07 23.62 -3.14
N ILE A 344 -11.83 22.38 -3.60
CA ILE A 344 -10.47 21.81 -3.76
C ILE A 344 -9.99 21.92 -5.22
N GLY A 345 -10.91 22.12 -6.16
CA GLY A 345 -10.65 22.10 -7.60
C GLY A 345 -10.80 20.72 -8.25
N PRO A 346 -10.44 20.60 -9.53
CA PRO A 346 -10.58 19.36 -10.29
C PRO A 346 -9.75 18.22 -9.69
N SER A 347 -10.43 17.21 -9.14
CA SER A 347 -9.82 16.07 -8.47
C SER A 347 -10.66 14.79 -8.69
N VAL A 348 -10.25 13.68 -8.07
CA VAL A 348 -10.95 12.38 -8.13
C VAL A 348 -12.43 12.48 -7.73
N PHE A 349 -12.83 13.51 -6.97
CA PHE A 349 -14.24 13.77 -6.64
C PHE A 349 -15.13 14.02 -7.88
N ILE A 350 -14.56 14.45 -9.02
CA ILE A 350 -15.32 14.56 -10.29
C ILE A 350 -15.77 13.17 -10.75
N LEU A 351 -14.87 12.18 -10.74
CA LEU A 351 -15.20 10.79 -11.12
C LEU A 351 -16.36 10.25 -10.27
N PHE A 352 -16.23 10.38 -8.95
CA PHE A 352 -17.29 9.92 -8.03
C PHE A 352 -18.59 10.72 -8.19
N GLY A 353 -18.52 12.04 -8.38
CA GLY A 353 -19.69 12.88 -8.59
C GLY A 353 -20.51 12.44 -9.81
N PHE A 354 -19.84 12.10 -10.92
CA PHE A 354 -20.50 11.58 -12.12
C PHE A 354 -21.09 10.18 -11.93
N GLU A 355 -20.38 9.28 -11.23
CA GLU A 355 -20.91 7.96 -10.90
C GLU A 355 -22.18 8.03 -10.02
N PHE A 356 -22.20 8.90 -9.01
CA PHE A 356 -23.41 9.12 -8.20
C PHE A 356 -24.54 9.80 -9.01
N LEU A 357 -24.21 10.68 -9.97
CA LEU A 357 -25.20 11.27 -10.87
C LEU A 357 -25.85 10.20 -11.77
N ILE A 358 -25.08 9.21 -12.24
CA ILE A 358 -25.60 8.09 -13.01
C ILE A 358 -26.52 7.20 -12.16
N LEU A 359 -26.20 7.00 -10.88
CA LEU A 359 -27.09 6.32 -9.94
C LEU A 359 -28.41 7.08 -9.78
N LEU A 360 -28.34 8.41 -9.63
CA LEU A 360 -29.52 9.27 -9.54
C LEU A 360 -30.41 9.17 -10.80
N VAL A 361 -29.82 9.18 -12.00
CA VAL A 361 -30.58 8.96 -13.25
C VAL A 361 -31.21 7.57 -13.27
N THR A 362 -30.48 6.56 -12.80
CA THR A 362 -30.94 5.17 -12.77
C THR A 362 -32.12 4.98 -11.82
N ILE A 363 -32.09 5.56 -10.61
CA ILE A 363 -33.20 5.46 -9.65
C ILE A 363 -34.43 6.25 -10.12
N MET A 364 -34.24 7.40 -10.78
CA MET A 364 -35.35 8.15 -11.40
C MET A 364 -36.04 7.33 -12.49
N ALA A 365 -35.28 6.71 -13.39
CA ALA A 365 -35.82 5.84 -14.43
C ALA A 365 -36.55 4.63 -13.82
N THR A 366 -35.96 4.02 -12.79
CA THR A 366 -36.54 2.87 -12.07
C THR A 366 -37.85 3.25 -11.36
N PHE A 367 -37.92 4.44 -10.77
CA PHE A 367 -39.14 4.98 -10.17
C PHE A 367 -40.24 5.23 -11.21
N LEU A 368 -39.90 5.82 -12.37
CA LEU A 368 -40.86 6.01 -13.46
C LEU A 368 -41.37 4.68 -14.01
N ARG A 369 -40.51 3.66 -14.12
CA ARG A 369 -40.91 2.29 -14.50
C ARG A 369 -41.91 1.73 -13.49
N TYR A 370 -41.64 1.89 -12.20
CA TYR A 370 -42.58 1.50 -11.14
C TYR A 370 -43.94 2.23 -11.26
N VAL A 371 -43.94 3.52 -11.59
CA VAL A 371 -45.20 4.27 -11.82
C VAL A 371 -45.98 3.68 -12.99
N LEU A 372 -45.33 3.37 -14.12
CA LEU A 372 -45.98 2.71 -15.26
C LEU A 372 -46.58 1.35 -14.87
N TYR A 373 -45.85 0.56 -14.08
CA TYR A 373 -46.36 -0.70 -13.53
C TYR A 373 -47.60 -0.51 -12.63
N VAL A 374 -47.62 0.51 -11.76
CA VAL A 374 -48.79 0.80 -10.92
C VAL A 374 -49.98 1.28 -11.75
N VAL A 375 -49.76 2.06 -12.80
CA VAL A 375 -50.82 2.48 -13.73
C VAL A 375 -51.41 1.28 -14.45
N ASP A 376 -50.57 0.39 -14.97
CA ASP A 376 -50.97 -0.86 -15.64
C ASP A 376 -51.83 -1.75 -14.72
N SER A 377 -51.39 -1.96 -13.48
CA SER A 377 -52.14 -2.79 -12.52
C SER A 377 -53.47 -2.18 -12.05
N ARG A 378 -53.72 -0.90 -12.35
CA ARG A 378 -54.98 -0.19 -12.05
C ARG A 378 -55.91 -0.06 -13.26
N MET A 379 -55.43 -0.33 -14.47
CA MET A 379 -56.25 -0.30 -15.66
C MET A 379 -57.05 -1.60 -15.77
N ASP A 380 -58.38 -1.49 -15.81
CA ASP A 380 -59.27 -2.63 -16.07
C ASP A 380 -59.20 -3.02 -17.57
N GLY A 381 -58.11 -3.68 -17.98
CA GLY A 381 -57.89 -4.16 -19.35
C GLY A 381 -56.41 -4.27 -19.74
N ALA A 382 -56.11 -4.92 -20.86
CA ALA A 382 -54.73 -5.03 -21.36
C ALA A 382 -54.24 -3.70 -21.93
N TRP A 383 -53.20 -3.11 -21.35
CA TRP A 383 -52.60 -1.88 -21.85
C TRP A 383 -51.81 -2.12 -23.15
N THR A 384 -52.44 -1.83 -24.29
CA THR A 384 -51.90 -2.10 -25.62
C THR A 384 -50.55 -1.43 -25.92
N ASN A 385 -50.32 -0.22 -25.39
CA ASN A 385 -49.12 0.58 -25.67
C ASN A 385 -48.05 0.53 -24.57
N LYS A 386 -48.18 -0.34 -23.55
CA LYS A 386 -47.24 -0.43 -22.41
C LYS A 386 -45.79 -0.59 -22.86
N PHE A 387 -45.52 -1.53 -23.76
CA PHE A 387 -44.17 -1.81 -24.25
C PHE A 387 -43.54 -0.61 -24.95
N THR A 388 -44.33 0.20 -25.63
CA THR A 388 -43.87 1.44 -26.28
C THR A 388 -43.40 2.46 -25.24
N TYR A 389 -44.16 2.66 -24.15
CA TYR A 389 -43.75 3.57 -23.07
C TYR A 389 -42.51 3.08 -22.32
N LEU A 390 -42.42 1.78 -22.04
CA LEU A 390 -41.25 1.17 -21.41
C LEU A 390 -40.00 1.33 -22.29
N PHE A 391 -40.13 1.08 -23.59
CA PHE A 391 -39.05 1.29 -24.55
C PHE A 391 -38.57 2.75 -24.59
N TYR A 392 -39.49 3.72 -24.63
CA TYR A 392 -39.12 5.14 -24.59
C TYR A 392 -38.43 5.51 -23.28
N LEU A 393 -38.89 4.99 -22.14
CA LEU A 393 -38.27 5.23 -20.85
C LEU A 393 -36.83 4.69 -20.79
N GLU A 394 -36.63 3.45 -21.26
CA GLU A 394 -35.29 2.84 -21.35
C GLU A 394 -34.38 3.63 -22.28
N LEU A 395 -34.87 3.99 -23.47
CA LEU A 395 -34.11 4.78 -24.45
C LEU A 395 -33.70 6.14 -23.87
N VAL A 396 -34.62 6.89 -23.27
CA VAL A 396 -34.34 8.20 -22.69
C VAL A 396 -33.34 8.08 -21.52
N SER A 397 -33.49 7.06 -20.67
CA SER A 397 -32.56 6.78 -19.58
C SER A 397 -31.14 6.50 -20.11
N GLU A 398 -31.00 5.63 -21.10
CA GLU A 398 -29.68 5.27 -21.65
C GLU A 398 -29.03 6.43 -22.42
N VAL A 399 -29.82 7.20 -23.19
CA VAL A 399 -29.32 8.43 -23.84
C VAL A 399 -28.87 9.45 -22.81
N THR A 400 -29.61 9.63 -21.71
CA THR A 400 -29.23 10.56 -20.64
C THR A 400 -27.91 10.13 -19.99
N LYS A 401 -27.75 8.84 -19.67
CA LYS A 401 -26.49 8.30 -19.14
C LYS A 401 -25.34 8.50 -20.11
N LEU A 402 -25.55 8.25 -21.40
CA LEU A 402 -24.54 8.47 -22.43
C LEU A 402 -24.10 9.94 -22.50
N VAL A 403 -25.05 10.88 -22.47
CA VAL A 403 -24.74 12.32 -22.43
C VAL A 403 -23.92 12.67 -21.19
N VAL A 404 -24.29 12.15 -20.03
CA VAL A 404 -23.53 12.34 -18.78
C VAL A 404 -22.11 11.79 -18.91
N TYR A 405 -21.92 10.61 -19.48
CA TYR A 405 -20.58 10.04 -19.75
C TYR A 405 -19.77 10.87 -20.75
N LEU A 406 -20.40 11.40 -21.81
CA LEU A 406 -19.71 12.25 -22.78
C LEU A 406 -19.27 13.56 -22.12
N VAL A 407 -20.10 14.19 -21.29
CA VAL A 407 -19.73 15.38 -20.52
C VAL A 407 -18.58 15.06 -19.56
N PHE A 408 -18.67 13.95 -18.83
CA PHE A 408 -17.59 13.48 -17.96
C PHE A 408 -16.28 13.31 -18.73
N PHE A 409 -16.31 12.64 -19.88
CA PHE A 409 -15.15 12.43 -20.73
C PHE A 409 -14.55 13.75 -21.22
N MET A 410 -15.38 14.68 -21.71
CA MET A 410 -14.93 16.00 -22.15
C MET A 410 -14.29 16.81 -21.00
N LEU A 411 -14.85 16.73 -19.79
CA LEU A 411 -14.27 17.38 -18.61
C LEU A 411 -12.92 16.75 -18.22
N ILE A 412 -12.82 15.42 -18.23
CA ILE A 412 -11.55 14.73 -17.99
C ILE A 412 -10.50 15.19 -18.99
N PHE A 413 -10.84 15.22 -20.29
CA PHE A 413 -9.93 15.67 -21.35
C PHE A 413 -9.49 17.13 -21.18
N THR A 414 -10.39 17.99 -20.72
CA THR A 414 -10.10 19.42 -20.54
C THR A 414 -9.21 19.67 -19.33
N TYR A 415 -9.46 18.98 -18.20
CA TYR A 415 -8.74 19.22 -16.95
C TYR A 415 -7.49 18.35 -16.75
N TYR A 416 -7.47 17.14 -17.32
CA TYR A 416 -6.36 16.19 -17.18
C TYR A 416 -5.61 15.92 -18.49
N GLY A 417 -6.08 16.47 -19.62
CA GLY A 417 -5.48 16.28 -20.94
C GLY A 417 -5.97 15.01 -21.65
N MET A 418 -5.57 14.83 -22.92
CA MET A 418 -5.77 13.55 -23.59
C MET A 418 -4.98 12.46 -22.86
N PRO A 419 -5.56 11.27 -22.59
CA PRO A 419 -4.78 10.08 -22.28
C PRO A 419 -4.14 9.58 -23.59
N LEU A 420 -3.29 10.41 -24.21
CA LEU A 420 -2.47 10.06 -25.38
C LEU A 420 -1.03 9.75 -25.00
N HIS A 421 -0.70 9.84 -23.71
CA HIS A 421 0.48 9.19 -23.16
C HIS A 421 0.02 8.29 -22.01
N ILE A 422 -0.54 7.15 -22.43
CA ILE A 422 -0.27 5.88 -21.76
C ILE A 422 1.17 5.52 -22.10
#